data_AF-A0A7S0LDC7-F1
#
_entry.id   AF-A0A7S0LDC7-F1
#
_cell.length_a   1.000
_cell.length_b   1.000
_cell.length_c   1.000
_cell.angle_alpha   90.00
_cell.angle_beta   90.00
_cell.angle_gamma   90.00
#
_symmetry.space_group_name_H-M   'P 1'
#
loop_
_entity.id
_entity.type
_entity.pdbx_description
1 polymer ?
#
loop_
_entity_poly.entity_id
_entity_poly.type
_entity_poly.pdbx_seq_one_letter_code
_entity_poly.pdbx_strand_id
1 'polypeptide(L)'
;PTIDNRGGPIRTFHIDPAWEKTQIMVWSKDVGKKSFKTNIEILQGPNNAKQHLNLRCGGSTQPYHAVIDTPGSGWVIRCNSKKYLEDGLFEIAVAPDGGT
;
A
#
# COMPACT_ATOMS: atom_id res chain seq x y z
N PRO A 1 12.36 23.99 -14.46
CA PRO A 1 12.20 23.18 -13.23
C PRO A 1 12.01 21.71 -13.59
N THR A 2 13.10 20.95 -13.61
CA THR A 2 13.08 19.51 -13.85
C THR A 2 12.22 18.83 -12.79
N ILE A 3 11.05 18.35 -13.20
CA ILE A 3 10.22 17.47 -12.39
C ILE A 3 11.05 16.20 -12.21
N ASP A 4 11.72 16.09 -11.06
CA ASP A 4 12.37 14.85 -10.64
C ASP A 4 11.26 13.79 -10.50
N ASN A 5 11.01 13.06 -11.59
CA ASN A 5 10.15 11.89 -11.68
C ASN A 5 10.76 10.69 -10.92
N ARG A 6 11.36 10.94 -9.75
CA ARG A 6 11.94 9.89 -8.90
C ARG A 6 10.86 9.42 -7.94
N GLY A 7 9.85 8.75 -8.50
CA GLY A 7 8.98 7.89 -7.70
C GLY A 7 9.85 7.02 -6.82
N GLY A 8 9.54 6.96 -5.52
CA GLY A 8 10.21 6.06 -4.59
C GLY A 8 10.02 4.60 -5.00
N PRO A 9 10.73 3.67 -4.34
CA PRO A 9 10.68 2.26 -4.70
C PRO A 9 9.24 1.74 -4.67
N ILE A 10 8.85 1.04 -5.74
CA ILE A 10 7.59 0.31 -5.80
C ILE A 10 7.76 -0.95 -4.97
N ARG A 11 6.89 -1.14 -3.97
CA ARG A 11 6.83 -2.37 -3.18
C ARG A 11 5.72 -3.26 -3.74
N THR A 12 6.03 -4.53 -4.00
CA THR A 12 5.11 -5.51 -4.59
C THR A 12 4.96 -6.68 -3.64
N PHE A 13 3.71 -7.05 -3.35
CA PHE A 13 3.35 -8.17 -2.48
C PHE A 13 2.53 -9.16 -3.29
N HIS A 14 3.04 -10.39 -3.43
CA HIS A 14 2.28 -11.51 -3.99
C HIS A 14 1.44 -12.11 -2.87
N ILE A 15 0.16 -12.31 -3.15
CA ILE A 15 -0.78 -12.87 -2.16
C ILE A 15 -0.84 -14.38 -2.35
N ASP A 16 -0.79 -15.10 -1.24
CA ASP A 16 -0.94 -16.55 -1.25
C ASP A 16 -2.36 -16.90 -1.75
N PRO A 17 -2.49 -17.80 -2.74
CA PRO A 17 -3.80 -18.21 -3.23
C PRO A 17 -4.75 -18.81 -2.18
N ALA A 18 -4.23 -19.24 -1.02
CA ALA A 18 -5.02 -19.75 0.09
C ALA A 18 -5.68 -18.64 0.94
N TRP A 19 -5.33 -17.37 0.75
CA TRP A 19 -5.89 -16.28 1.54
C TRP A 19 -7.21 -15.79 0.94
N GLU A 20 -8.32 -16.08 1.62
CA GLU A 20 -9.63 -15.55 1.23
C GLU A 20 -9.69 -14.01 1.34
N LYS A 21 -9.04 -13.47 2.37
CA LYS A 21 -8.98 -12.04 2.64
C LYS A 21 -7.57 -11.61 2.98
N THR A 22 -7.20 -10.43 2.51
CA THR A 22 -5.92 -9.80 2.79
C THR A 22 -6.15 -8.50 3.55
N GLN A 23 -5.46 -8.33 4.66
CA GLN A 23 -5.35 -7.05 5.35
C GLN A 23 -4.10 -6.30 4.94
N ILE A 24 -4.26 -4.98 4.82
CA ILE A 24 -3.22 -4.02 4.47
C ILE A 24 -3.13 -3.01 5.60
N MET A 25 -1.93 -2.81 6.14
CA MET A 25 -1.67 -1.77 7.13
C MET A 25 -0.59 -0.82 6.61
N VAL A 26 -0.81 0.49 6.73
CA VAL A 26 0.13 1.52 6.27
C VAL A 26 0.28 2.60 7.34
N TRP A 27 1.51 2.94 7.71
CA TRP A 27 1.79 3.90 8.78
C TRP A 27 3.01 4.76 8.51
N SER A 28 3.04 5.95 9.11
CA SER A 28 4.19 6.85 9.05
C SER A 28 5.34 6.31 9.90
N LYS A 29 6.58 6.37 9.41
CA LYS A 29 7.76 6.18 10.26
C LYS A 29 7.98 7.38 11.20
N ASP A 30 7.57 8.56 10.75
CA ASP A 30 7.72 9.83 11.45
C ASP A 30 6.38 10.20 12.12
N VAL A 31 5.88 9.31 12.98
CA VAL A 31 4.60 9.47 13.68
C VAL A 31 4.53 10.82 14.40
N GLY A 32 3.44 11.55 14.19
CA GLY A 32 3.14 12.88 14.71
C GLY A 32 3.88 14.03 14.02
N LYS A 33 4.77 13.75 13.06
CA LYS A 33 5.68 14.77 12.50
C LYS A 33 5.40 15.11 11.04
N LYS A 34 5.14 14.10 10.21
CA LYS A 34 4.95 14.28 8.77
C LYS A 34 3.79 13.43 8.24
N SER A 35 2.98 14.04 7.38
CA SER A 35 2.04 13.31 6.54
C SER A 35 2.77 12.53 5.45
N PHE A 36 2.15 11.48 4.93
CA PHE A 36 2.64 10.79 3.74
C PHE A 36 1.51 10.56 2.74
N LYS A 37 1.92 10.40 1.47
CA LYS A 37 1.03 10.06 0.38
C LYS A 37 1.55 8.82 -0.35
N THR A 38 0.67 7.89 -0.65
CA THR A 38 1.00 6.70 -1.43
C THR A 38 -0.19 6.24 -2.25
N ASN A 39 0.10 5.57 -3.37
CA ASN A 39 -0.91 4.87 -4.15
C ASN A 39 -0.78 3.37 -3.90
N ILE A 40 -1.89 2.71 -3.61
CA ILE A 40 -1.98 1.26 -3.46
C ILE A 40 -2.83 0.72 -4.61
N GLU A 41 -2.25 -0.17 -5.39
CA GLU A 41 -2.92 -0.86 -6.49
C GLU A 41 -3.17 -2.31 -6.09
N ILE A 42 -4.40 -2.77 -6.26
CA ILE A 42 -4.79 -4.15 -6.02
C ILE A 42 -5.09 -4.76 -7.39
N LEU A 43 -4.29 -5.74 -7.78
CA LEU A 43 -4.31 -6.35 -9.11
C LEU A 43 -4.71 -7.83 -9.00
N GLN A 44 -5.41 -8.35 -10.01
CA GLN A 44 -5.68 -9.79 -10.16
C GLN A 44 -5.29 -10.24 -11.58
N GLY A 45 -4.11 -10.84 -11.69
CA GLY A 45 -3.47 -11.16 -12.96
C GLY A 45 -2.71 -9.97 -13.59
N PRO A 46 -2.10 -10.17 -14.76
CA PRO A 46 -1.21 -9.18 -15.37
C PRO A 46 -1.95 -7.87 -15.69
N ASN A 47 -1.54 -6.79 -15.03
CA ASN A 47 -2.02 -5.42 -15.26
C ASN A 47 -3.55 -5.22 -15.18
N ASN A 48 -4.25 -6.07 -14.44
CA ASN A 48 -5.69 -5.96 -14.24
C ASN A 48 -5.97 -5.35 -12.85
N ALA A 49 -5.93 -4.02 -12.78
CA ALA A 49 -6.21 -3.30 -11.55
C ALA A 49 -7.69 -3.40 -11.18
N LYS A 50 -7.96 -4.07 -10.06
CA LYS A 50 -9.30 -4.19 -9.48
C LYS A 50 -9.66 -2.97 -8.65
N GLN A 51 -8.67 -2.42 -7.94
CA GLN A 51 -8.85 -1.23 -7.12
C GLN A 51 -7.57 -0.38 -7.14
N HIS A 52 -7.76 0.93 -7.06
CA HIS A 52 -6.68 1.90 -6.93
C HIS A 52 -6.99 2.88 -5.80
N LEU A 53 -6.19 2.86 -4.74
CA LEU A 53 -6.37 3.67 -3.55
C LEU A 53 -5.33 4.81 -3.55
N ASN A 54 -5.80 6.05 -3.60
CA ASN A 54 -4.98 7.23 -3.38
C ASN A 54 -4.98 7.57 -1.88
N LEU A 55 -4.02 7.03 -1.14
CA LEU A 55 -3.96 7.21 0.30
C LEU A 55 -3.16 8.46 0.68
N ARG A 56 -3.76 9.32 1.50
CA ARG A 56 -3.09 10.42 2.20
C ARG A 56 -3.35 10.27 3.69
N CYS A 57 -2.29 10.10 4.48
CA CYS A 57 -2.39 10.00 5.93
C CYS A 57 -1.69 11.21 6.57
N GLY A 58 -2.34 11.82 7.56
CA GLY A 58 -1.80 12.97 8.29
C GLY A 58 -0.56 12.66 9.13
N GLY A 59 -0.20 11.38 9.25
CA GLY A 59 0.95 10.94 10.03
C GLY A 59 0.68 10.83 11.53
N SER A 60 -0.57 10.69 11.97
CA SER A 60 -0.89 10.44 13.39
C SER A 60 -0.47 9.03 13.83
N THR A 61 -0.73 8.70 15.09
CA THR A 61 -0.47 7.36 15.67
C THR A 61 -1.38 6.28 15.11
N GLN A 62 -2.45 6.63 14.39
CA GLN A 62 -3.41 5.68 13.85
C GLN A 62 -2.98 5.25 12.44
N PRO A 63 -2.64 3.98 12.22
CA PRO A 63 -2.35 3.47 10.89
C PRO A 63 -3.60 3.46 10.02
N TYR A 64 -3.41 3.56 8.70
CA TYR A 64 -4.44 3.15 7.77
C TYR A 64 -4.52 1.63 7.76
N HIS A 65 -5.72 1.09 7.89
CA HIS A 65 -6.02 -0.34 7.83
C HIS A 65 -7.17 -0.58 6.88
N ALA A 66 -7.03 -1.58 6.02
CA ALA A 66 -8.08 -2.04 5.12
C ALA A 66 -8.01 -3.55 4.95
N VAL A 67 -9.17 -4.17 4.79
CA VAL A 67 -9.32 -5.58 4.45
C VAL A 67 -9.95 -5.66 3.06
N ILE A 68 -9.40 -6.54 2.23
CA ILE A 68 -9.86 -6.78 0.87
C ILE A 68 -10.05 -8.27 0.63
N ASP A 69 -11.10 -8.63 -0.11
CA ASP A 69 -11.30 -10.00 -0.55
C ASP A 69 -10.30 -10.33 -1.67
N THR A 70 -9.53 -11.38 -1.49
CA THR A 70 -8.48 -11.84 -2.41
C THR A 70 -8.53 -13.33 -2.69
N PRO A 71 -9.72 -13.93 -2.97
CA PRO A 71 -9.82 -15.38 -3.12
C PRO A 71 -9.09 -15.89 -4.36
N GLY A 72 -8.41 -17.02 -4.23
CA GLY A 72 -7.75 -17.71 -5.34
C GLY A 72 -6.43 -17.05 -5.80
N SER A 73 -5.94 -17.42 -6.98
CA SER A 73 -4.59 -17.08 -7.42
C SER A 73 -4.48 -15.76 -8.19
N GLY A 74 -3.25 -15.24 -8.26
CA GLY A 74 -2.89 -14.12 -9.13
C GLY A 74 -3.11 -12.74 -8.53
N TRP A 75 -3.45 -12.65 -7.24
CA TRP A 75 -3.56 -11.38 -6.54
C TRP A 75 -2.18 -10.78 -6.24
N VAL A 76 -2.05 -9.49 -6.53
CA VAL A 76 -0.84 -8.71 -6.27
C VAL A 76 -1.23 -7.34 -5.72
N ILE A 77 -0.58 -6.94 -4.62
CA ILE A 77 -0.70 -5.59 -4.07
C ILE A 77 0.57 -4.83 -4.39
N ARG A 78 0.44 -3.67 -5.05
CA ARG A 78 1.56 -2.76 -5.31
C ARG A 78 1.37 -1.47 -4.55
N CYS A 79 2.44 -1.00 -3.93
CA CYS A 79 2.48 0.28 -3.25
C CYS A 79 3.52 1.15 -3.95
N ASN A 80 3.06 2.25 -4.53
CA ASN A 80 3.89 3.26 -5.16
C ASN A 80 4.00 4.47 -4.23
N SER A 81 5.23 4.75 -3.79
CA SER A 81 5.54 5.98 -3.07
C SER A 81 5.88 7.07 -4.09
N LYS A 82 4.98 8.00 -4.37
CA LYS A 82 5.38 9.24 -5.06
C LYS A 82 6.15 10.08 -4.05
N LYS A 83 7.49 9.95 -4.03
CA LYS A 83 8.35 10.65 -3.08
C LYS A 83 8.40 12.13 -3.46
N TYR A 84 7.56 12.95 -2.85
CA TYR A 84 7.79 14.39 -2.83
C TYR A 84 8.71 14.71 -1.66
N LEU A 85 9.61 15.69 -1.83
CA LEU A 85 10.63 16.04 -0.82
C LEU A 85 10.04 16.38 0.56
N GLU A 86 8.77 16.79 0.57
CA GLU A 86 8.01 17.24 1.74
C GLU A 86 7.31 16.09 2.50
N ASP A 87 7.08 14.95 1.84
CA ASP A 87 6.35 13.83 2.45
C ASP A 87 7.23 13.03 3.43
N GLY A 88 6.60 12.54 4.50
CA GLY A 88 7.22 11.65 5.48
C GLY A 88 7.48 10.25 4.93
N LEU A 89 8.39 9.53 5.59
CA LEU A 89 8.61 8.11 5.30
C LEU A 89 7.45 7.27 5.83
N PHE A 90 7.14 6.16 5.17
CA PHE A 90 6.07 5.26 5.59
C PHE A 90 6.42 3.79 5.36
N GLU A 91 5.77 2.93 6.13
CA GLU A 91 5.83 1.48 6.00
C GLU A 91 4.47 0.90 5.63
N ILE A 92 4.52 -0.31 5.06
CA ILE A 92 3.35 -1.10 4.68
C ILE A 92 3.57 -2.55 5.08
N ALA A 93 2.53 -3.17 5.62
CA ALA A 93 2.46 -4.60 5.88
C ALA A 93 1.22 -5.19 5.21
N VAL A 94 1.35 -6.44 4.76
CA VAL A 94 0.29 -7.22 4.10
C VAL A 94 0.26 -8.60 4.75
N ALA A 95 -0.92 -9.05 5.16
CA ALA A 95 -1.12 -10.31 5.90
C ALA A 95 -2.52 -10.89 5.61
N PRO A 96 -2.78 -12.18 5.89
CA PRO A 96 -4.14 -12.71 5.80
C PRO A 96 -5.04 -12.08 6.87
N ASP A 97 -6.31 -11.83 6.53
CA ASP A 97 -7.34 -11.41 7.48
C ASP A 97 -8.20 -12.62 7.88
N GLY A 98 -7.98 -13.14 9.09
CA GLY A 98 -8.58 -14.38 9.59
C GLY A 98 -7.55 -15.45 9.93
N GLY A 99 -7.86 -16.29 10.92
CA GLY A 99 -7.01 -17.43 11.30
C GLY A 99 -7.04 -18.52 10.23
N THR A 100 -5.89 -19.17 10.05
CA THR A 100 -5.67 -20.37 9.22
C THR A 100 -6.75 -21.43 9.36
#